data_AF-A0A0B2A1V2-F1
#
_entry.id   AF-A0A0B2A1V2-F1
#
_cell.length_a   1.000
_cell.length_b   1.000
_cell.length_c   1.000
_cell.angle_alpha   90.00
_cell.angle_beta   90.00
_cell.angle_gamma   90.00
#
_symmetry.space_group_name_H-M   'P 1'
#
loop_
_entity.id
_entity.type
_entity.pdbx_description
1 polymer ?
#
loop_
_entity_poly.entity_id
_entity_poly.type
_entity_poly.pdbx_seq_one_letter_code
_entity_poly.pdbx_strand_id
1 'polypeptide(L)'
;MPLSQTRLDELWNFDDPAASAERFAVAAADATEPERSELETQRARALGLQKRSDDADAVLDAISDRSAVVRTRVALERGRLRNSADEPHAAVPLFREAAALAASAGLVFLEVDALHMLAIADPAHAASWTDQALSVLDGTDEPRTLRWRVALFNNRGWAELDDGRPREALVAFEKAKDAAVRWGTPQQVQWADEALDEARRADGAAARGSA
;
A
#
# COMPACT_ATOMS: atom_id res chain seq x y z
N MET A 1 -12.68 2.31 -19.03
CA MET A 1 -12.80 2.80 -17.64
C MET A 1 -11.88 1.94 -16.79
N PRO A 2 -11.17 2.52 -15.81
CA PRO A 2 -10.34 1.74 -14.88
C PRO A 2 -11.16 0.66 -14.16
N LEU A 3 -10.55 -0.49 -13.88
CA LEU A 3 -11.13 -1.45 -12.95
C LEU A 3 -11.30 -0.83 -11.56
N SER A 4 -12.45 -1.05 -10.93
CA SER A 4 -12.65 -0.62 -9.56
C SER A 4 -11.72 -1.41 -8.63
N GLN A 5 -11.22 -0.75 -7.58
CA GLN A 5 -10.34 -1.45 -6.63
C GLN A 5 -11.06 -2.60 -5.94
N THR A 6 -12.34 -2.46 -5.61
CA THR A 6 -13.16 -3.53 -5.02
C THR A 6 -13.18 -4.78 -5.89
N ARG A 7 -13.29 -4.63 -7.23
CA ARG A 7 -13.27 -5.76 -8.16
C ARG A 7 -11.92 -6.47 -8.18
N LEU A 8 -10.82 -5.73 -8.06
CA LEU A 8 -9.49 -6.32 -7.95
C LEU A 8 -9.31 -7.06 -6.62
N ASP A 9 -9.83 -6.50 -5.52
CA ASP A 9 -9.74 -7.10 -4.19
C ASP A 9 -10.47 -8.46 -4.12
N GLU A 10 -11.56 -8.66 -4.88
CA GLU A 10 -12.28 -9.95 -4.97
C GLU A 10 -11.42 -11.09 -5.51
N LEU A 11 -10.39 -10.78 -6.30
CA LEU A 11 -9.47 -11.76 -6.87
C LEU A 11 -8.25 -12.03 -5.96
N TRP A 12 -8.08 -11.21 -4.92
CA TRP A 12 -6.97 -11.31 -3.97
C TRP A 12 -7.25 -12.26 -2.80
N ASN A 13 -6.28 -13.13 -2.55
CA ASN A 13 -6.02 -13.77 -1.28
C ASN A 13 -4.54 -13.53 -0.97
N PHE A 14 -4.25 -12.62 -0.04
CA PHE A 14 -2.86 -12.28 0.30
C PHE A 14 -2.12 -13.43 1.02
N ASP A 15 -2.86 -14.36 1.63
CA ASP A 15 -2.29 -15.57 2.24
C ASP A 15 -1.96 -16.67 1.20
N ASP A 16 -2.48 -16.53 -0.01
CA ASP A 16 -2.21 -17.45 -1.14
C ASP A 16 -1.98 -16.65 -2.44
N PRO A 17 -0.81 -15.98 -2.55
CA PRO A 17 -0.48 -15.19 -3.73
C PRO A 17 -0.37 -16.05 -5.00
N ALA A 18 -0.10 -17.35 -4.87
CA ALA A 18 -0.07 -18.27 -6.01
C ALA A 18 -1.47 -18.45 -6.61
N ALA A 19 -2.47 -18.74 -5.78
CA ALA A 19 -3.85 -18.83 -6.24
C ALA A 19 -4.37 -17.50 -6.79
N SER A 20 -3.97 -16.37 -6.21
CA SER A 20 -4.32 -15.05 -6.78
C SER A 20 -3.69 -14.80 -8.14
N ALA A 21 -2.42 -15.15 -8.33
CA ALA A 21 -1.77 -15.02 -9.64
C ALA A 21 -2.51 -15.81 -10.73
N GLU A 22 -2.99 -17.01 -10.41
CA GLU A 22 -3.80 -17.83 -11.32
C GLU A 22 -5.16 -17.18 -11.61
N ARG A 23 -5.86 -16.68 -10.58
CA ARG A 23 -7.14 -15.97 -10.76
C ARG A 23 -7.00 -14.74 -11.67
N PHE A 24 -5.93 -13.96 -11.50
CA PHE A 24 -5.65 -12.82 -12.37
C PHE A 24 -5.32 -13.25 -13.79
N ALA A 25 -4.54 -14.32 -13.98
CA ALA A 25 -4.24 -14.87 -15.31
C ALA A 25 -5.52 -15.30 -16.05
N VAL A 26 -6.40 -16.04 -15.37
CA VAL A 26 -7.69 -16.47 -15.92
C VAL A 26 -8.56 -15.27 -16.29
N ALA A 27 -8.69 -14.28 -15.39
CA ALA A 27 -9.47 -13.09 -15.66
C ALA A 27 -8.89 -12.26 -16.84
N ALA A 28 -7.56 -12.17 -16.95
CA ALA A 28 -6.90 -11.42 -18.02
C ALA A 28 -7.11 -12.05 -19.41
N ALA A 29 -7.23 -13.38 -19.49
CA ALA A 29 -7.42 -14.10 -20.74
C ALA A 29 -8.71 -13.69 -21.49
N ASP A 30 -9.78 -13.41 -20.73
CA ASP A 30 -11.09 -13.02 -21.27
C ASP A 30 -11.30 -11.49 -21.35
N ALA A 31 -10.41 -10.71 -20.73
CA ALA A 31 -10.50 -9.24 -20.69
C ALA A 31 -10.01 -8.57 -21.98
N THR A 32 -10.33 -7.29 -22.14
CA THR A 32 -9.81 -6.41 -23.22
C THR A 32 -9.03 -5.24 -22.62
N GLU A 33 -8.32 -4.45 -23.42
CA GLU A 33 -7.61 -3.28 -22.88
C GLU A 33 -8.57 -2.14 -22.47
N PRO A 34 -8.27 -1.38 -21.41
CA PRO A 34 -7.08 -1.48 -20.54
C PRO A 34 -7.21 -2.50 -19.40
N GLU A 35 -8.37 -3.15 -19.25
CA GLU A 35 -8.69 -4.07 -18.15
C GLU A 35 -7.70 -5.23 -18.05
N ARG A 36 -7.36 -5.84 -19.19
CA ARG A 36 -6.35 -6.91 -19.26
C ARG A 36 -5.01 -6.46 -18.68
N SER A 37 -4.50 -5.30 -19.11
CA SER A 37 -3.24 -4.76 -18.59
C SER A 37 -3.32 -4.48 -17.09
N GLU A 38 -4.43 -3.96 -16.58
CA GLU A 38 -4.62 -3.78 -15.14
C GLU A 38 -4.58 -5.10 -14.37
N LEU A 39 -5.22 -6.17 -14.87
CA LEU A 39 -5.19 -7.51 -14.27
C LEU A 39 -3.78 -8.11 -14.28
N GLU A 40 -3.03 -7.96 -15.38
CA GLU A 40 -1.64 -8.42 -15.49
C GLU A 40 -0.72 -7.70 -14.50
N THR A 41 -0.94 -6.41 -14.19
CA THR A 41 -0.18 -5.76 -13.10
C THR A 41 -0.44 -6.42 -11.75
N GLN A 42 -1.67 -6.83 -11.46
CA GLN A 42 -1.99 -7.52 -10.20
C GLN A 42 -1.40 -8.93 -10.16
N ARG A 43 -1.37 -9.62 -11.30
CA ARG A 43 -0.64 -10.88 -11.44
C ARG A 43 0.86 -10.70 -11.17
N ALA A 44 1.49 -9.68 -11.72
CA ALA A 44 2.88 -9.36 -11.46
C ALA A 44 3.14 -9.10 -9.96
N ARG A 45 2.26 -8.34 -9.29
CA ARG A 45 2.32 -8.14 -7.84
C ARG A 45 2.27 -9.47 -7.07
N ALA A 46 1.38 -10.37 -7.47
CA ALA A 46 1.23 -11.68 -6.84
C ALA A 46 2.47 -12.57 -7.04
N LEU A 47 3.11 -12.51 -8.21
CA LEU A 47 4.39 -13.18 -8.49
C LEU A 47 5.53 -12.59 -7.64
N GLY A 48 5.58 -11.25 -7.48
CA GLY A 48 6.53 -10.58 -6.60
C GLY A 48 6.43 -11.06 -5.14
N LEU A 49 5.21 -11.22 -4.61
CA LEU A 49 4.99 -11.78 -3.26
C LEU A 49 5.46 -13.24 -3.12
N GLN A 50 5.53 -13.99 -4.22
CA GLN A 50 6.10 -15.34 -4.26
C GLN A 50 7.63 -15.35 -4.42
N LYS A 51 8.28 -14.17 -4.38
CA LYS A 51 9.71 -13.98 -4.67
C LYS A 51 10.12 -14.39 -6.09
N ARG A 52 9.17 -14.34 -7.04
CA ARG A 52 9.39 -14.63 -8.47
C ARG A 52 9.56 -13.33 -9.24
N SER A 53 10.61 -12.56 -8.90
CA SER A 53 10.81 -11.20 -9.43
C SER A 53 11.01 -11.18 -10.95
N ASP A 54 11.78 -12.13 -11.50
CA ASP A 54 12.02 -12.21 -12.94
C ASP A 54 10.73 -12.47 -13.72
N ASP A 55 9.87 -13.36 -13.21
CA ASP A 55 8.56 -13.63 -13.82
C ASP A 55 7.64 -12.41 -13.72
N ALA A 56 7.68 -11.69 -12.60
CA ALA A 56 6.91 -10.46 -12.41
C ALA A 56 7.37 -9.35 -13.39
N ASP A 57 8.68 -9.13 -13.52
CA ASP A 57 9.25 -8.18 -14.48
C ASP A 57 8.87 -8.57 -15.92
N ALA A 58 8.94 -9.85 -16.28
CA ALA A 58 8.55 -10.32 -17.61
C ALA A 58 7.08 -10.04 -17.93
N VAL A 59 6.17 -10.21 -16.95
CA VAL A 59 4.76 -9.83 -17.11
C VAL A 59 4.63 -8.32 -17.30
N LEU A 60 5.33 -7.50 -16.50
CA LEU A 60 5.28 -6.04 -16.61
C LEU A 60 5.91 -5.51 -17.91
N ASP A 61 6.90 -6.20 -18.48
CA ASP A 61 7.52 -5.87 -19.75
C ASP A 61 6.60 -6.15 -20.95
N ALA A 62 5.71 -7.14 -20.83
CA ALA A 62 4.77 -7.50 -21.89
C ALA A 62 3.57 -6.52 -21.99
N ILE A 63 3.34 -5.69 -20.97
CA ILE A 63 2.25 -4.70 -20.97
C ILE A 63 2.57 -3.55 -21.93
N SER A 64 1.73 -3.38 -22.95
CA SER A 64 1.89 -2.35 -23.98
C SER A 64 0.94 -1.16 -23.82
N ASP A 65 -0.14 -1.29 -23.06
CA ASP A 65 -1.09 -0.20 -22.82
C ASP A 65 -0.43 0.97 -22.08
N ARG A 66 -0.65 2.19 -22.58
CA ARG A 66 -0.02 3.42 -22.08
C ARG A 66 -1.00 4.37 -21.40
N SER A 67 -2.22 3.92 -21.08
CA SER A 67 -3.17 4.68 -20.29
C SER A 67 -2.58 5.04 -18.92
N ALA A 68 -3.04 6.15 -18.35
CA ALA A 68 -2.51 6.65 -17.09
C ALA A 68 -2.64 5.63 -15.94
N VAL A 69 -3.75 4.88 -15.89
CA VAL A 69 -3.97 3.86 -14.87
C VAL A 69 -2.99 2.70 -14.98
N VAL A 70 -2.77 2.18 -16.20
CA VAL A 70 -1.83 1.08 -16.43
C VAL A 70 -0.41 1.52 -16.13
N ARG A 71 0.02 2.69 -16.61
CA ARG A 71 1.36 3.22 -16.32
C ARG A 71 1.59 3.41 -14.82
N THR A 72 0.60 3.93 -14.10
CA THR A 72 0.66 4.10 -12.64
C THR A 72 0.87 2.76 -11.95
N ARG A 73 0.06 1.74 -12.30
CA ARG A 73 0.18 0.40 -11.73
C ARG A 73 1.51 -0.26 -12.07
N VAL A 74 1.99 -0.16 -13.31
CA VAL A 74 3.31 -0.69 -13.70
C VAL A 74 4.42 -0.05 -12.89
N ALA A 75 4.44 1.27 -12.74
CA ALA A 75 5.46 1.97 -11.94
C ALA A 75 5.40 1.54 -10.46
N LEU A 76 4.20 1.41 -9.89
CA LEU A 76 3.96 0.87 -8.55
C LEU A 76 4.55 -0.55 -8.39
N GLU A 77 4.21 -1.47 -9.27
CA GLU A 77 4.68 -2.86 -9.12
C GLU A 77 6.18 -3.01 -9.36
N ARG A 78 6.77 -2.28 -10.33
CA ARG A 78 8.23 -2.23 -10.47
C ARG A 78 8.90 -1.67 -9.22
N GLY A 79 8.33 -0.61 -8.64
CA GLY A 79 8.81 -0.05 -7.38
C GLY A 79 8.79 -1.08 -6.25
N ARG A 80 7.72 -1.88 -6.14
CA ARG A 80 7.63 -2.95 -5.13
C ARG A 80 8.68 -4.03 -5.34
N LEU A 81 8.93 -4.45 -6.58
CA LEU A 81 9.98 -5.43 -6.89
C LEU A 81 11.35 -4.93 -6.42
N ARG A 82 11.72 -3.68 -6.71
CA ARG A 82 12.99 -3.08 -6.26
C ARG A 82 13.03 -2.93 -4.74
N ASN A 83 11.96 -2.46 -4.12
CA ASN A 83 11.91 -2.30 -2.67
C ASN A 83 12.06 -3.65 -1.93
N SER A 84 11.38 -4.69 -2.42
CA SER A 84 11.51 -6.05 -1.87
C SER A 84 12.86 -6.71 -2.14
N ALA A 85 13.61 -6.22 -3.12
CA ALA A 85 15.00 -6.60 -3.38
C ALA A 85 16.03 -5.83 -2.52
N ASP A 86 15.56 -5.04 -1.53
CA ASP A 86 16.40 -4.17 -0.70
C ASP A 86 17.12 -3.08 -1.51
N GLU A 87 16.47 -2.59 -2.57
CA GLU A 87 16.95 -1.51 -3.44
C GLU A 87 16.07 -0.24 -3.36
N PRO A 88 15.89 0.37 -2.16
CA PRO A 88 14.98 1.51 -1.99
C PRO A 88 15.34 2.71 -2.88
N HIS A 89 16.63 2.95 -3.13
CA HIS A 89 17.08 4.01 -4.05
C HIS A 89 16.52 3.82 -5.48
N ALA A 90 16.37 2.59 -5.95
CA ALA A 90 15.77 2.29 -7.24
C ALA A 90 14.23 2.32 -7.19
N ALA A 91 13.63 2.02 -6.05
CA ALA A 91 12.19 2.01 -5.85
C ALA A 91 11.57 3.42 -5.75
N VAL A 92 12.20 4.32 -5.01
CA VAL A 92 11.71 5.70 -4.77
C VAL A 92 11.36 6.45 -6.06
N PRO A 93 12.22 6.54 -7.11
CA PRO A 93 11.84 7.25 -8.33
C PRO A 93 10.63 6.64 -9.04
N LEU A 94 10.44 5.32 -8.97
CA LEU A 94 9.27 4.63 -9.54
C LEU A 94 7.99 4.98 -8.79
N PHE A 95 8.02 5.00 -7.46
CA PHE A 95 6.87 5.41 -6.66
C PHE A 95 6.54 6.90 -6.83
N ARG A 96 7.54 7.78 -6.98
CA ARG A 96 7.31 9.20 -7.32
C ARG A 96 6.66 9.35 -8.69
N GLU A 97 7.10 8.59 -9.70
CA GLU A 97 6.44 8.57 -11.01
C GLU A 97 4.98 8.12 -10.87
N ALA A 98 4.72 7.02 -10.15
CA ALA A 98 3.37 6.53 -9.93
C ALA A 98 2.47 7.56 -9.24
N ALA A 99 2.94 8.21 -8.17
CA ALA A 99 2.18 9.25 -7.47
C ALA A 99 1.85 10.43 -8.40
N ALA A 100 2.81 10.92 -9.18
CA ALA A 100 2.60 12.02 -10.12
C ALA A 100 1.61 11.67 -11.25
N LEU A 101 1.73 10.46 -11.82
CA LEU A 101 0.79 9.96 -12.84
C LEU A 101 -0.62 9.83 -12.28
N ALA A 102 -0.76 9.23 -11.10
CA ALA A 102 -2.03 9.05 -10.43
C ALA A 102 -2.73 10.38 -10.14
N ALA A 103 -1.98 11.34 -9.56
CA ALA A 103 -2.48 12.68 -9.26
C ALA A 103 -2.97 13.39 -10.54
N SER A 104 -2.17 13.35 -11.61
CA SER A 104 -2.52 14.00 -12.89
C SER A 104 -3.78 13.43 -13.55
N ALA A 105 -4.10 12.16 -13.25
CA ALA A 105 -5.24 11.45 -13.81
C ALA A 105 -6.43 11.32 -12.85
N GLY A 106 -6.35 11.90 -11.64
CA GLY A 106 -7.40 11.79 -10.61
C GLY A 106 -7.58 10.38 -10.05
N LEU A 107 -6.53 9.55 -10.07
CA LEU A 107 -6.57 8.16 -9.60
C LEU A 107 -6.26 8.08 -8.09
N VAL A 108 -7.13 8.67 -7.28
CA VAL A 108 -6.95 8.89 -5.82
C VAL A 108 -6.45 7.63 -5.09
N PHE A 109 -7.04 6.46 -5.37
CA PHE A 109 -6.63 5.21 -4.72
C PHE A 109 -5.16 4.87 -4.98
N LEU A 110 -4.70 5.03 -6.22
CA LEU A 110 -3.34 4.69 -6.64
C LEU A 110 -2.32 5.76 -6.23
N GLU A 111 -2.74 7.02 -6.16
CA GLU A 111 -1.91 8.10 -5.61
C GLU A 111 -1.57 7.81 -4.14
N VAL A 112 -2.58 7.46 -3.35
CA VAL A 112 -2.41 7.10 -1.94
C VAL A 112 -1.56 5.84 -1.78
N ASP A 113 -1.75 4.83 -2.63
CA ASP A 113 -0.90 3.62 -2.64
C ASP A 113 0.57 3.97 -2.93
N ALA A 114 0.84 4.83 -3.91
CA ALA A 114 2.20 5.27 -4.24
C ALA A 114 2.85 6.08 -3.11
N LEU A 115 2.10 6.98 -2.47
CA LEU A 115 2.58 7.76 -1.32
C LEU A 115 2.82 6.86 -0.10
N HIS A 116 1.97 5.86 0.14
CA HIS A 116 2.21 4.84 1.15
C HIS A 116 3.50 4.07 0.88
N MET A 117 3.74 3.66 -0.37
CA MET A 117 4.99 2.98 -0.72
C MET A 117 6.22 3.88 -0.58
N LEU A 118 6.10 5.19 -0.87
CA LEU A 118 7.17 6.17 -0.60
C LEU A 118 7.48 6.27 0.89
N ALA A 119 6.46 6.26 1.75
CA ALA A 119 6.67 6.29 3.20
C ALA A 119 7.47 5.07 3.71
N ILE A 120 7.36 3.93 3.04
CA ILE A 120 8.14 2.72 3.35
C ILE A 120 9.55 2.80 2.77
N ALA A 121 9.68 3.19 1.50
CA ALA A 121 10.97 3.17 0.78
C ALA A 121 11.89 4.35 1.12
N ASP A 122 11.36 5.44 1.67
CA ASP A 122 12.07 6.68 2.02
C ASP A 122 11.81 7.05 3.50
N PRO A 123 12.37 6.27 4.46
CA PRO A 123 12.06 6.42 5.88
C PRO A 123 12.40 7.81 6.43
N ALA A 124 13.43 8.47 5.89
CA ALA A 124 13.81 9.83 6.27
C ALA A 124 12.70 10.87 6.02
N HIS A 125 11.78 10.59 5.09
CA HIS A 125 10.67 11.46 4.73
C HIS A 125 9.30 10.79 4.97
N ALA A 126 9.25 9.66 5.69
CA ALA A 126 8.05 8.85 5.88
C ALA A 126 6.85 9.64 6.43
N ALA A 127 7.09 10.53 7.39
CA ALA A 127 6.06 11.40 7.95
C ALA A 127 5.48 12.34 6.88
N SER A 128 6.33 12.94 6.04
CA SER A 128 5.88 13.85 4.97
C SER A 128 5.07 13.11 3.90
N TRP A 129 5.48 11.91 3.52
CA TRP A 129 4.73 11.08 2.57
C TRP A 129 3.38 10.64 3.14
N THR A 130 3.35 10.25 4.41
CA THR A 130 2.12 9.91 5.12
C THR A 130 1.16 11.10 5.19
N ASP A 131 1.65 12.29 5.55
CA ASP A 131 0.83 13.50 5.65
C ASP A 131 0.26 13.91 4.28
N GLN A 132 1.05 13.77 3.20
CA GLN A 132 0.56 13.97 1.83
C GLN A 132 -0.55 12.98 1.46
N ALA A 133 -0.36 11.69 1.76
CA ALA A 133 -1.37 10.66 1.50
C ALA A 133 -2.69 10.93 2.24
N LEU A 134 -2.61 11.36 3.50
CA LEU A 134 -3.77 11.74 4.29
C LEU A 134 -4.48 12.97 3.72
N SER A 135 -3.74 13.97 3.23
CA SER A 135 -4.33 15.13 2.57
C SER A 135 -5.06 14.77 1.28
N VAL A 136 -4.55 13.81 0.50
CA VAL A 136 -5.26 13.28 -0.69
C VAL A 136 -6.56 12.59 -0.27
N LEU A 137 -6.54 11.84 0.83
CA LEU A 137 -7.72 11.17 1.38
C LEU A 137 -8.79 12.11 1.94
N ASP A 138 -8.48 13.37 2.23
CA ASP A 138 -9.47 14.36 2.66
C ASP A 138 -10.38 14.81 1.48
N GLY A 139 -9.99 14.53 0.24
CA GLY A 139 -10.74 14.88 -0.97
C GLY A 139 -11.69 13.78 -1.49
N THR A 140 -11.85 12.66 -0.79
CA THR A 140 -12.68 11.54 -1.23
C THR A 140 -13.55 10.98 -0.11
N ASP A 141 -14.77 10.56 -0.47
CA ASP A 141 -15.69 9.85 0.41
C ASP A 141 -15.77 8.34 0.10
N GLU A 142 -14.97 7.85 -0.86
CA GLU A 142 -15.01 6.45 -1.29
C GLU A 142 -14.51 5.52 -0.17
N PRO A 143 -15.37 4.68 0.44
CA PRO A 143 -15.02 3.92 1.63
C PRO A 143 -13.80 3.01 1.44
N ARG A 144 -13.67 2.38 0.26
CA ARG A 144 -12.54 1.49 0.01
C ARG A 144 -11.21 2.23 -0.07
N THR A 145 -11.24 3.48 -0.53
CA THR A 145 -10.06 4.36 -0.59
C THR A 145 -9.73 4.91 0.80
N LEU A 146 -10.73 5.35 1.55
CA LEU A 146 -10.57 5.82 2.93
C LEU A 146 -9.97 4.76 3.88
N ARG A 147 -10.17 3.47 3.57
CA ARG A 147 -9.51 2.36 4.28
C ARG A 147 -7.98 2.45 4.30
N TRP A 148 -7.34 3.16 3.37
CA TRP A 148 -5.89 3.41 3.41
C TRP A 148 -5.41 4.09 4.70
N ARG A 149 -6.27 4.85 5.38
CA ARG A 149 -5.96 5.45 6.69
C ARG A 149 -5.49 4.43 7.71
N VAL A 150 -5.96 3.18 7.64
CA VAL A 150 -5.51 2.09 8.52
C VAL A 150 -4.01 1.87 8.38
N ALA A 151 -3.53 1.60 7.17
CA ALA A 151 -2.11 1.30 6.93
C ALA A 151 -1.22 2.52 7.16
N LEU A 152 -1.66 3.71 6.72
CA LEU A 152 -0.92 4.97 6.89
C LEU A 152 -0.67 5.29 8.37
N PHE A 153 -1.71 5.23 9.20
CA PHE A 153 -1.56 5.50 10.63
C PHE A 153 -0.83 4.36 11.36
N ASN A 154 -1.03 3.11 10.95
CA ASN A 154 -0.29 1.97 11.52
C ASN A 154 1.22 2.12 11.28
N ASN A 155 1.65 2.40 10.05
CA ASN A 155 3.07 2.54 9.74
C ASN A 155 3.69 3.74 10.47
N ARG A 156 2.94 4.85 10.58
CA ARG A 156 3.37 5.98 11.42
C ARG A 156 3.54 5.57 12.88
N GLY A 157 2.59 4.81 13.45
CA GLY A 157 2.69 4.35 14.83
C GLY A 157 3.93 3.50 15.09
N TRP A 158 4.26 2.58 14.17
CA TRP A 158 5.46 1.77 14.29
C TRP A 158 6.75 2.59 14.18
N ALA A 159 6.82 3.53 13.23
CA ALA A 159 7.97 4.43 13.12
C ALA A 159 8.18 5.26 14.40
N GLU A 160 7.10 5.75 15.00
CA GLU A 160 7.15 6.48 16.27
C GLU A 160 7.61 5.58 17.44
N LEU A 161 7.19 4.31 17.50
CA LEU A 161 7.70 3.37 18.49
C LEU A 161 9.19 3.07 18.32
N ASP A 162 9.63 2.85 17.08
CA ASP A 162 11.04 2.58 16.76
C ASP A 162 11.94 3.76 17.16
N ASP A 163 11.43 4.99 17.06
CA ASP A 163 12.09 6.22 17.51
C ASP A 163 12.02 6.45 19.03
N GLY A 164 11.42 5.53 19.80
CA GLY A 164 11.26 5.66 21.25
C GLY A 164 10.23 6.72 21.65
N ARG A 165 9.24 6.99 20.80
CA ARG A 165 8.14 7.96 20.99
C ARG A 165 6.80 7.25 21.18
N PRO A 166 6.61 6.50 22.29
CA PRO A 166 5.45 5.63 22.45
C PRO A 166 4.12 6.38 22.62
N ARG A 167 4.13 7.65 23.06
CA ARG A 167 2.90 8.45 23.18
C ARG A 167 2.38 8.91 21.83
N GLU A 168 3.28 9.34 20.97
CA GLU A 168 3.02 9.69 19.58
C GLU A 168 2.53 8.45 18.81
N ALA A 169 3.14 7.30 19.07
CA ALA A 169 2.68 6.03 18.52
C ALA A 169 1.25 5.67 18.94
N LEU A 170 0.90 5.84 20.23
CA LEU A 170 -0.47 5.61 20.71
C LEU A 170 -1.49 6.45 19.93
N VAL A 171 -1.21 7.75 19.74
CA VAL A 171 -2.09 8.64 18.96
C VAL A 171 -2.24 8.16 17.51
N ALA A 172 -1.17 7.67 16.89
CA ALA A 172 -1.23 7.13 15.54
C ALA A 172 -2.05 5.82 15.50
N PHE A 173 -1.80 4.87 16.40
CA PHE A 173 -2.54 3.61 16.44
C PHE A 173 -4.02 3.79 16.78
N GLU A 174 -4.39 4.77 17.61
CA GLU A 174 -5.79 5.13 17.85
C GLU A 174 -6.49 5.57 16.56
N LYS A 175 -5.82 6.40 15.74
CA LYS A 175 -6.35 6.79 14.42
C LYS A 175 -6.42 5.61 13.46
N ALA A 176 -5.46 4.70 13.51
CA ALA A 176 -5.50 3.46 12.72
C ALA A 176 -6.69 2.59 13.13
N LYS A 177 -6.95 2.45 14.43
CA LYS A 177 -8.09 1.73 14.99
C LYS A 177 -9.42 2.34 14.57
N ASP A 178 -9.56 3.66 14.69
CA ASP A 178 -10.77 4.38 14.27
C ASP A 178 -11.07 4.17 12.78
N ALA A 179 -10.03 4.24 11.93
CA ALA A 179 -10.16 3.94 10.51
C ALA A 179 -10.54 2.47 10.27
N ALA A 180 -9.96 1.53 11.03
CA ALA A 180 -10.24 0.11 10.89
C ALA A 180 -11.68 -0.23 11.28
N VAL A 181 -12.22 0.41 12.32
CA VAL A 181 -13.63 0.25 12.72
C VAL A 181 -14.58 0.79 11.66
N ARG A 182 -14.25 1.93 11.02
CA ARG A 182 -15.14 2.57 10.04
C ARG A 182 -15.10 1.89 8.67
N TRP A 183 -13.91 1.49 8.20
CA TRP A 183 -13.70 1.08 6.80
C TRP A 183 -12.84 -0.18 6.65
N GLY A 184 -12.28 -0.71 7.74
CA GLY A 184 -11.36 -1.85 7.71
C GLY A 184 -12.05 -3.22 7.79
N THR A 185 -11.22 -4.26 7.95
CA THR A 185 -11.68 -5.63 8.26
C THR A 185 -11.60 -5.92 9.75
N PRO A 186 -12.32 -6.96 10.26
CA PRO A 186 -12.17 -7.42 11.64
C PRO A 186 -10.71 -7.74 12.02
N GLN A 187 -9.94 -8.29 11.10
CA GLN A 187 -8.51 -8.56 11.30
C GLN A 187 -7.70 -7.27 11.48
N GLN A 188 -7.98 -6.22 10.71
CA GLN A 188 -7.29 -4.92 10.89
C GLN A 188 -7.67 -4.25 12.21
N VAL A 189 -8.92 -4.43 12.66
CA VAL A 189 -9.38 -3.98 13.97
C VAL A 189 -8.61 -4.68 15.08
N GLN A 190 -8.36 -5.99 14.95
CA GLN A 190 -7.55 -6.76 15.89
C GLN A 190 -6.09 -6.32 15.89
N TRP A 191 -5.45 -6.21 14.72
CA TRP A 191 -4.06 -5.75 14.62
C TRP A 191 -3.84 -4.37 15.24
N ALA A 192 -4.80 -3.46 15.09
CA ALA A 192 -4.74 -2.15 15.74
C ALA A 192 -4.84 -2.24 17.27
N ASP A 193 -5.61 -3.18 17.83
CA ASP A 193 -5.64 -3.42 19.29
C ASP A 193 -4.30 -3.94 19.79
N GLU A 194 -3.71 -4.90 19.08
CA GLU A 194 -2.41 -5.49 19.42
C GLU A 194 -1.30 -4.40 19.42
N ALA A 195 -1.29 -3.53 18.41
CA ALA A 195 -0.36 -2.42 18.33
C ALA A 195 -0.54 -1.39 19.47
N LEU A 196 -1.79 -1.09 19.86
CA LEU A 196 -2.08 -0.22 21.00
C LEU A 196 -1.57 -0.81 22.31
N ASP A 197 -1.78 -2.11 22.53
CA ASP A 197 -1.31 -2.79 23.74
C ASP A 197 0.22 -2.87 23.81
N GLU A 198 0.89 -2.97 22.67
CA GLU A 198 2.34 -2.85 22.60
C GLU A 198 2.83 -1.44 22.96
N ALA A 199 2.25 -0.40 22.35
CA ALA A 199 2.63 0.98 22.64
C ALA A 199 2.38 1.37 24.10
N ARG A 200 1.29 0.90 24.73
CA ARG A 200 1.00 1.09 26.16
C ARG A 200 2.06 0.48 27.05
N ARG A 201 2.52 -0.74 26.71
CA ARG A 201 3.61 -1.41 27.45
C ARG A 201 4.91 -0.62 27.35
N ALA A 202 5.22 -0.09 26.17
CA ALA A 202 6.41 0.73 25.93
C ALA A 202 6.37 2.06 26.71
N ASP A 203 5.26 2.81 26.67
CA ASP A 203 5.12 4.08 27.44
C ASP A 203 5.27 3.83 28.96
N GLY A 204 4.65 2.77 29.47
CA GLY A 204 4.78 2.39 30.88
C GLY A 204 6.22 2.00 31.27
N ALA A 205 6.98 1.36 30.38
CA ALA A 205 8.38 1.04 30.63
C ALA A 205 9.27 2.29 30.62
N ALA A 206 9.08 3.20 29.66
CA ALA A 206 9.81 4.47 29.58
C ALA A 206 9.59 5.34 30.83
N ALA A 207 8.36 5.38 31.35
CA ALA A 207 8.03 6.11 32.58
C ALA A 207 8.75 5.54 33.83
N ARG A 208 8.95 4.22 33.90
CA ARG A 208 9.66 3.57 35.02
C ARG A 208 11.19 3.69 34.94
N GLY A 209 11.75 3.79 33.73
CA GLY A 209 13.20 3.98 33.53
C GLY A 209 13.68 5.42 33.73
N SER A 210 12.75 6.38 33.75
CA SER A 210 13.05 7.81 33.95
C SER A 210 12.88 8.27 35.41
N ALA A 211 12.52 7.37 36.32
CA ALA A 211 12.31 7.60 37.76
C ALA A 211 13.47 7.01 38.57
#